data_AF-A0A4P5XXR7-F1
#
_entry.id   AF-A0A4P5XXR7-F1
#
_cell.length_a   1.000
_cell.length_b   1.000
_cell.length_c   1.000
_cell.angle_alpha   90.00
_cell.angle_beta   90.00
_cell.angle_gamma   90.00
#
_symmetry.space_group_name_H-M   'P 1'
#
loop_
_entity.id
_entity.type
_entity.pdbx_description
1 polymer ?
#
loop_
_entity_poly.entity_id
_entity_poly.type
_entity_poly.pdbx_seq_one_letter_code
_entity_poly.pdbx_strand_id
1 'polypeptide(L)' 'MLRHLYAKAKLTKALNHGDVEVRWVAIPPNWKPLNDAFFDQATMRNLSDEGKRVGADTNSWMTTAP' A
#
# COMPACT_ATOMS: atom_id res chain seq x y z
N MET A 1 -6.74 6.62 -8.78
CA MET A 1 -5.30 6.62 -8.44
C MET A 1 -4.64 5.25 -8.69
N LEU A 2 -5.13 4.13 -8.13
CA LEU A 2 -4.51 2.79 -8.34
C LEU A 2 -4.43 2.32 -9.81
N ARG A 3 -5.51 2.45 -10.59
CA ARG A 3 -5.54 2.06 -12.01
C ARG A 3 -4.38 2.64 -12.83
N HIS A 4 -4.01 3.90 -12.56
CA HIS A 4 -2.92 4.57 -13.26
C HIS A 4 -1.54 3.97 -12.90
N LEU A 5 -1.36 3.54 -11.64
CA LEU A 5 -0.14 2.87 -11.20
C LEU A 5 0.01 1.51 -11.89
N TYR A 6 -1.08 0.73 -11.96
CA TYR A 6 -1.12 -0.53 -12.71
C TYR A 6 -0.83 -0.34 -14.20
N ALA A 7 -1.37 0.72 -14.81
CA ALA A 7 -1.09 1.03 -16.21
C ALA A 7 0.39 1.35 -16.45
N LYS A 8 1.03 2.09 -15.54
CA LYS A 8 2.47 2.37 -15.60
C LYS A 8 3.30 1.09 -15.46
N ALA A 9 2.99 0.23 -14.49
CA ALA A 9 3.68 -1.04 -14.32
C ALA A 9 3.58 -1.93 -15.57
N LYS A 10 2.37 -2.01 -16.17
CA LYS A 10 2.16 -2.72 -17.45
C LYS A 10 3.00 -2.12 -18.58
N LEU A 11 3.07 -0.78 -18.67
CA LEU A 11 3.87 -0.09 -19.69
C LEU A 11 5.37 -0.36 -19.51
N THR A 12 5.89 -0.30 -18.28
CA THR A 12 7.30 -0.60 -17.98
C THR A 12 7.68 -2.01 -18.40
N LYS A 13 6.82 -2.98 -18.11
CA LYS A 13 6.99 -4.38 -18.57
C LYS A 13 6.94 -4.48 -20.08
N ALA A 14 5.97 -3.85 -20.73
CA ALA A 14 5.81 -3.87 -22.19
C ALA A 14 6.99 -3.24 -22.94
N LEU A 15 7.63 -2.24 -22.34
CA LEU A 15 8.81 -1.56 -22.89
C LEU A 15 10.13 -2.29 -22.56
N ASN A 16 10.08 -3.48 -21.95
CA ASN A 16 11.26 -4.26 -21.55
C ASN A 16 12.21 -3.50 -20.60
N HIS A 17 11.69 -2.50 -19.87
CA HIS A 17 12.45 -1.75 -18.86
C HIS A 17 12.54 -2.50 -17.52
N GLY A 18 11.97 -3.69 -17.42
CA GLY A 18 12.01 -4.56 -16.25
C GLY A 18 10.62 -5.05 -15.84
N ASP A 19 10.58 -6.02 -14.93
CA ASP A 19 9.35 -6.50 -14.31
C ASP A 19 8.99 -5.65 -13.09
N VAL A 20 7.85 -4.97 -13.17
CA VAL A 20 7.29 -4.18 -12.08
C VAL A 20 5.97 -4.78 -11.65
N GLU A 21 5.87 -5.12 -10.37
CA GLU A 21 4.64 -5.60 -9.77
C GLU A 21 4.05 -4.55 -8.82
N VAL A 22 2.76 -4.27 -8.98
CA VAL A 22 2.01 -3.40 -8.08
C VAL A 22 1.16 -4.27 -7.17
N ARG A 23 1.46 -4.20 -5.87
CA ARG A 23 0.67 -4.78 -4.79
C ARG A 23 0.08 -3.66 -3.96
N TRP A 24 -1.13 -3.88 -3.45
CA TRP A 24 -1.77 -2.97 -2.52
C TRP A 24 -2.35 -3.75 -1.35
N VAL A 25 -2.36 -3.10 -0.20
CA VAL A 25 -2.91 -3.62 1.05
C VAL A 25 -3.86 -2.58 1.62
N ALA A 26 -4.93 -3.03 2.26
CA ALA A 26 -5.79 -2.17 3.04
C ALA A 26 -5.28 -2.14 4.49
N ILE A 27 -5.36 -0.96 5.12
CA ILE A 27 -5.15 -0.87 6.57
C ILE A 27 -6.26 -1.66 7.26
N PRO A 28 -5.94 -2.51 8.24
CA PRO A 28 -6.92 -3.28 8.98
C PRO A 28 -8.01 -2.40 9.60
N PRO A 29 -9.29 -2.80 9.55
CA PRO A 29 -10.40 -1.97 10.05
C PRO A 29 -10.38 -1.75 11.56
N ASN A 30 -9.60 -2.55 12.30
CA ASN A 30 -9.38 -2.41 13.74
C ASN A 30 -8.28 -1.40 14.08
N TRP A 31 -7.50 -0.90 13.10
CA TRP A 31 -6.53 0.15 13.35
C TRP A 31 -7.25 1.46 13.71
N LYS A 32 -6.77 2.12 14.77
CA LYS A 32 -7.29 3.40 15.25
C LYS A 32 -6.13 4.33 15.55
N PRO A 33 -6.33 5.66 15.37
CA PRO A 33 -5.32 6.63 15.76
C PRO A 33 -5.10 6.59 17.29
N LEU A 34 -3.90 6.99 17.73
CA LEU A 34 -3.54 6.98 19.15
C LEU A 34 -4.24 8.11 19.94
N ASN A 35 -4.65 9.15 19.24
CA ASN A 35 -5.35 10.32 19.77
C ASN A 35 -6.25 10.94 18.68
N ASP A 36 -7.04 11.94 19.05
CA ASP A 36 -7.94 12.66 18.13
C ASP A 36 -7.26 13.80 17.36
N ALA A 37 -5.94 13.97 17.50
CA ALA A 37 -5.21 15.04 16.84
C ALA A 37 -4.93 14.69 15.38
N PHE A 38 -5.25 15.61 14.48
CA PHE A 38 -4.95 15.45 13.06
C PHE A 38 -3.44 15.53 12.82
N PHE A 39 -2.92 14.57 12.05
CA PHE A 39 -1.51 14.52 11.62
C PHE A 39 -0.48 14.55 12.77
N ASP A 40 -0.86 14.01 13.94
CA ASP A 40 0.07 13.79 15.03
C ASP A 40 1.20 12.84 14.60
N GLN A 41 2.45 13.21 14.92
CA GLN A 41 3.64 12.50 14.48
C GLN A 41 3.66 11.05 14.98
N ALA A 42 3.28 10.81 16.24
CA ALA A 42 3.29 9.48 16.83
C ALA A 42 2.25 8.59 16.14
N THR A 43 1.04 9.12 15.93
CA THR A 43 -0.03 8.43 15.19
C THR A 43 0.36 8.12 13.75
N MET A 44 0.96 9.08 13.02
CA MET A 44 1.41 8.86 11.64
C MET A 44 2.54 7.83 11.54
N ARG A 45 3.45 7.82 12.53
CA ARG A 45 4.51 6.80 12.60
C ARG A 45 3.93 5.42 12.86
N ASN A 46 2.98 5.32 13.79
CA ASN A 46 2.26 4.08 14.07
C ASN A 46 1.52 3.56 12.82
N LEU A 47 0.83 4.44 12.07
CA LEU A 47 0.18 4.07 10.81
C LEU A 47 1.20 3.56 9.77
N SER A 48 2.35 4.21 9.66
CA SER A 48 3.42 3.79 8.74
C SER A 48 3.96 2.40 9.10
N ASP A 49 4.17 2.14 10.39
CA ASP A 49 4.68 0.85 10.85
C ASP A 49 3.64 -0.27 10.69
N GLU A 50 2.36 0.01 10.90
CA GLU A 50 1.27 -0.93 10.59
C GLU A 50 1.19 -1.23 9.08
N GLY A 51 1.32 -0.20 8.24
CA GLY A 51 1.38 -0.37 6.79
C GLY A 51 2.54 -1.25 6.32
N LYS A 52 3.72 -1.13 6.94
CA LYS A 52 4.87 -2.01 6.67
C LYS A 52 4.62 -3.43 7.13
N ARG A 53 4.05 -3.61 8.33
CA ARG A 53 3.75 -4.92 8.90
C ARG A 53 2.78 -5.70 8.01
N VAL A 54 1.71 -5.05 7.57
CA VAL A 54 0.73 -5.64 6.64
C VAL A 54 1.36 -5.84 5.27
N GLY A 55 2.06 -4.85 4.73
CA GLY A 55 2.73 -4.95 3.43
C GLY A 55 3.76 -6.07 3.33
N ALA A 56 4.39 -6.48 4.45
CA ALA A 56 5.31 -7.61 4.50
C ALA A 56 4.62 -8.98 4.47
N ASP A 57 3.33 -9.06 4.85
CA ASP A 57 2.55 -10.29 4.78
C ASP A 57 1.95 -10.46 3.38
N THR A 58 2.47 -11.42 2.61
CA THR A 58 2.01 -11.73 1.25
C THR A 58 0.55 -12.15 1.19
N ASN A 59 -0.02 -12.68 2.27
CA ASN A 59 -1.42 -13.10 2.32
C ASN A 59 -2.38 -11.91 2.45
N SER A 60 -1.87 -10.75 2.89
CA SER A 60 -2.66 -9.51 2.97
C SER A 60 -2.76 -8.80 1.63
N TRP A 61 -1.98 -9.21 0.64
CA TRP A 61 -1.91 -8.56 -0.66
C TRP A 61 -3.19 -8.80 -1.44
N MET A 62 -3.79 -7.71 -1.91
CA MET A 62 -4.92 -7.81 -2.80
C MET A 62 -4.41 -8.21 -4.19
N THR A 63 -4.85 -9.37 -4.66
CA THR A 63 -4.43 -9.95 -5.94
C THR A 63 -5.21 -9.43 -7.14
N THR A 64 -6.36 -8.80 -6.88
CA THR A 64 -7.23 -8.24 -7.92
C THR A 64 -6.91 -6.77 -8.11
N ALA A 65 -6.55 -6.40 -9.34
CA ALA A 65 -6.42 -5.01 -9.72
C ALA A 65 -7.83 -4.35 -9.75
N PRO A 66 -7.97 -3.12 -9.25
CA PRO A 66 -9.22 -2.36 -9.33
C PRO A 66 -9.51 -1.81 -10.74
#